data_AF-A0A9P7UG64-F1
#
_entry.id   AF-A0A9P7UG64-F1
#
_cell.length_a   1.000
_cell.length_b   1.000
_cell.length_c   1.000
_cell.angle_alpha   90.00
_cell.angle_beta   90.00
_cell.angle_gamma   90.00
#
_symmetry.space_group_name_H-M   'P 1'
#
loop_
_entity.id
_entity.type
_entity.pdbx_description
1 polymer ?
#
loop_
_entity_poly.entity_id
_entity_poly.type
_entity_poly.pdbx_seq_one_letter_code
_entity_poly.pdbx_strand_id
1 'polypeptide(L)'
;LVLCDPPVRSVRTGNDYKIEHPVKTWPYQGGYLDFVPEESQINIAGKKGNEHHHYGPPRTSMLEDLAFYLETHAGLVNTAEPESVVNVFVSKIVASHLLKQTEHLRATLSAVQRGLTRKQDLAKLPMTKVEALWSDMQGWERRTGEYLEDVEGIMLQLGIPLSPTQPPATGSTAPPIGIPPQPGSGLGPKTGPERSNVIAWSDSSADFQFLHLRFRELRHRTEMLNAAVTGLAGITGNRQAYKEQQRSIREAKSTKAVTLLGLVFIPLAYTASVFSIEKPFGPGGELFWVYFVTSAPLILVVMVGYYVLDFGYNDDGRAWSVDTFAKSVGERVPGLKRRDLGRRLVG
;
A
#
# COMPACT_ATOMS: atom_id res chain seq x y z
N LEU A 1 0.53 -3.61 -16.43
CA LEU A 1 0.82 -4.65 -17.44
C LEU A 1 -0.33 -4.61 -18.43
N VAL A 2 -0.08 -4.25 -19.68
CA VAL A 2 -1.10 -4.35 -20.73
C VAL A 2 -0.87 -5.71 -21.40
N LEU A 3 -1.83 -6.63 -21.25
CA LEU A 3 -1.84 -7.88 -22.00
C LEU A 3 -2.28 -7.53 -23.43
N CYS A 4 -1.32 -7.18 -24.27
CA CYS A 4 -1.55 -7.06 -25.70
C CYS A 4 -1.12 -8.38 -26.35
N ASP A 5 -2.04 -8.97 -27.11
CA ASP A 5 -1.72 -10.05 -28.02
C ASP A 5 -2.05 -9.60 -29.46
N PRO A 6 -1.06 -9.50 -30.36
CA PRO A 6 0.37 -9.72 -30.12
C PRO A 6 1.02 -8.64 -29.22
N PRO A 7 2.19 -8.92 -28.62
CA PRO A 7 2.91 -7.97 -27.78
C PRO A 7 3.22 -6.65 -28.49
N VAL A 8 3.15 -5.53 -27.75
CA VAL A 8 3.48 -4.20 -28.29
C VAL A 8 4.95 -4.19 -28.74
N ARG A 9 5.17 -3.86 -30.02
CA ARG A 9 6.51 -3.80 -30.64
C ARG A 9 7.06 -2.39 -30.79
N SER A 10 6.20 -1.39 -30.92
CA SER A 10 6.60 0.00 -30.96
C SER A 10 5.50 0.93 -30.45
N VAL A 11 5.90 2.08 -29.93
CA VAL A 11 5.01 3.15 -29.47
C VAL A 11 5.38 4.42 -30.21
N ARG A 12 4.37 5.07 -30.79
CA ARG A 12 4.55 6.35 -31.48
C ARG A 12 4.15 7.51 -30.58
N THR A 13 4.96 8.56 -30.54
CA THR A 13 4.77 9.74 -29.69
C THR A 13 4.84 11.05 -30.50
N GLY A 14 4.37 12.15 -29.87
CA GLY A 14 4.26 13.48 -30.46
C GLY A 14 2.87 13.77 -31.05
N ASN A 15 2.59 15.04 -31.35
CA ASN A 15 1.27 15.51 -31.82
C ASN A 15 0.81 14.82 -33.12
N ASP A 16 1.78 14.39 -33.95
CA ASP A 16 1.53 13.70 -35.22
C ASP A 16 1.88 12.20 -35.19
N TYR A 17 2.22 11.64 -34.01
CA TYR A 17 2.71 10.25 -33.89
C TYR A 17 3.91 9.91 -34.79
N LYS A 18 4.73 10.91 -35.15
CA LYS A 18 5.87 10.74 -36.09
C LYS A 18 7.09 10.08 -35.46
N ILE A 19 7.23 10.11 -34.13
CA ILE A 19 8.40 9.58 -33.44
C ILE A 19 8.08 8.17 -32.98
N GLU A 20 8.70 7.17 -33.60
CA GLU A 20 8.52 5.76 -33.25
C GLU A 20 9.62 5.28 -32.30
N HIS A 21 9.21 4.70 -31.17
CA HIS A 21 10.10 4.09 -30.20
C HIS A 21 9.91 2.57 -30.21
N PRO A 22 10.95 1.77 -30.50
CA PRO A 22 10.85 0.31 -30.42
C PRO A 22 10.68 -0.12 -28.95
N VAL A 23 9.71 -0.98 -28.70
CA VAL A 23 9.46 -1.58 -27.38
C VAL A 23 9.93 -3.03 -27.43
N LYS A 24 10.87 -3.36 -26.57
CA LYS A 24 11.31 -4.73 -26.41
C LYS A 24 10.42 -5.42 -25.38
N THR A 25 9.70 -6.45 -25.84
CA THR A 25 8.82 -7.28 -25.00
C THR A 25 9.32 -8.71 -25.01
N TRP A 26 9.22 -9.37 -23.86
CA TRP A 26 9.56 -10.78 -23.69
C TRP A 26 8.63 -11.40 -22.65
N PRO A 27 8.30 -12.69 -22.82
CA PRO A 27 7.41 -13.37 -21.91
C PRO A 27 8.08 -13.51 -20.53
N TYR A 28 7.31 -13.22 -19.47
CA TYR A 28 7.81 -13.32 -18.10
C TYR A 28 8.26 -14.75 -17.82
N GLN A 29 9.54 -14.94 -17.45
CA GLN A 29 10.17 -16.26 -17.23
C GLN A 29 9.90 -17.27 -18.37
N GLY A 30 10.00 -16.83 -19.63
CA GLY A 30 9.80 -17.71 -20.79
C GLY A 30 8.35 -18.02 -21.13
N GLY A 31 7.37 -17.50 -20.38
CA GLY A 31 5.94 -17.63 -20.65
C GLY A 31 5.28 -18.74 -19.85
N TYR A 32 4.11 -19.20 -20.32
CA TYR A 32 3.38 -20.27 -19.65
C TYR A 32 3.97 -21.65 -19.97
N LEU A 33 3.81 -22.59 -19.03
CA LEU A 33 4.26 -23.97 -19.22
C LEU A 33 3.28 -24.71 -20.14
N ASP A 34 3.79 -25.67 -20.91
CA ASP A 34 2.95 -26.48 -21.76
C ASP A 34 1.99 -27.33 -20.89
N PHE A 35 0.70 -27.31 -21.25
CA PHE A 35 -0.38 -27.98 -20.52
C PHE A 35 -0.70 -29.37 -21.09
N VAL A 36 -0.12 -29.74 -22.23
CA VAL A 36 -0.25 -31.10 -22.79
C VAL A 36 0.54 -32.08 -21.92
N PRO A 37 0.04 -33.30 -21.64
CA PRO A 37 0.79 -34.29 -20.86
C PRO A 37 2.19 -34.58 -21.43
N GLU A 38 3.18 -34.67 -20.55
CA GLU A 38 4.59 -34.87 -20.91
C GLU A 38 4.80 -36.12 -21.77
N GLU A 39 4.11 -37.22 -21.46
CA GLU A 39 4.16 -38.46 -22.25
C GLU A 39 3.77 -38.23 -23.72
N SER A 40 2.73 -37.42 -23.95
CA SER A 40 2.27 -37.07 -25.30
C SER A 40 3.27 -36.17 -26.02
N GLN A 41 3.90 -35.23 -25.31
CA GLN A 41 4.96 -34.39 -25.86
C GLN A 41 6.17 -35.22 -26.31
N ILE A 42 6.64 -36.14 -25.46
CA ILE A 42 7.78 -37.04 -25.76
C ILE A 42 7.45 -37.93 -26.96
N ASN A 43 6.25 -38.49 -27.01
CA ASN A 43 5.81 -39.36 -28.11
C ASN A 43 5.79 -38.63 -29.46
N ILE A 44 5.37 -37.36 -29.48
CA ILE A 44 5.33 -36.56 -30.71
C ILE A 44 6.73 -36.10 -31.11
N ALA A 45 7.57 -35.71 -30.14
CA ALA A 45 8.97 -35.38 -30.38
C ALA A 45 9.76 -36.56 -30.96
N GLY A 46 9.52 -37.78 -30.46
CA GLY A 46 10.11 -39.00 -31.00
C GLY A 46 9.68 -39.32 -32.44
N LYS A 47 8.46 -38.92 -32.84
CA LYS A 47 7.94 -39.13 -34.20
C LYS A 47 8.42 -38.09 -35.21
N LYS A 48 8.60 -36.84 -34.80
CA LYS A 48 9.01 -35.73 -35.69
C LYS A 48 10.52 -35.67 -35.96
N GLY A 49 11.33 -36.50 -35.30
CA GLY A 49 12.78 -36.52 -35.47
C GLY A 49 13.49 -35.30 -34.87
N ASN A 50 14.80 -35.41 -34.63
CA ASN A 50 15.65 -34.42 -33.95
C ASN A 50 15.79 -33.04 -34.66
N GLU A 51 15.02 -32.77 -35.73
CA GLU A 51 15.22 -31.58 -36.58
C GLU A 51 14.58 -30.30 -36.03
N HIS A 52 13.67 -30.36 -35.04
CA HIS A 52 13.07 -29.18 -34.44
C HIS A 52 13.49 -28.98 -32.98
N HIS A 53 14.35 -28.00 -32.73
CA HIS A 53 14.76 -27.49 -31.41
C HIS A 53 13.63 -26.78 -30.61
N HIS A 54 12.35 -27.06 -30.90
CA HIS A 54 11.21 -26.41 -30.25
C HIS A 54 10.33 -27.45 -29.57
N TYR A 55 10.59 -27.68 -28.28
CA TYR A 55 9.84 -28.60 -27.41
C TYR A 55 8.56 -27.97 -26.80
N GLY A 56 7.97 -26.96 -27.46
CA GLY A 56 6.74 -26.33 -26.97
C GLY A 56 6.31 -25.14 -27.83
N PRO A 57 5.17 -24.51 -27.48
CA PRO A 57 4.61 -23.41 -28.27
C PRO A 57 5.56 -22.20 -28.34
N PRO A 58 5.48 -21.39 -29.42
CA PRO A 58 6.37 -20.25 -29.64
C PRO A 58 6.18 -19.11 -28.62
N ARG A 59 4.98 -18.96 -28.04
CA ARG A 59 4.63 -17.96 -27.02
C ARG A 59 4.84 -16.51 -27.47
N THR A 60 4.67 -16.29 -28.76
CA THR A 60 4.82 -15.03 -29.49
C THR A 60 3.47 -14.35 -29.69
N SER A 61 2.43 -15.13 -30.00
CA SER A 61 1.03 -14.72 -30.02
C SER A 61 0.09 -15.88 -29.70
N MET A 62 -1.14 -15.60 -29.23
CA MET A 62 -2.14 -16.65 -28.99
C MET A 62 -2.49 -17.40 -30.28
N LEU A 63 -2.50 -16.70 -31.42
CA LEU A 63 -2.78 -17.31 -32.72
C LEU A 63 -1.70 -18.33 -33.11
N GLU A 64 -0.42 -17.98 -32.95
CA GLU A 64 0.70 -18.88 -33.26
C GLU A 64 0.72 -20.09 -32.31
N ASP A 65 0.39 -19.87 -31.03
CA ASP A 65 0.27 -20.96 -30.05
C ASP A 65 -0.90 -21.89 -30.39
N LEU A 66 -2.06 -21.34 -30.75
CA LEU A 66 -3.21 -22.11 -31.17
C LEU A 66 -2.92 -22.93 -32.43
N ALA A 67 -2.27 -22.33 -33.43
CA ALA A 67 -1.85 -23.03 -34.64
C ALA A 67 -0.91 -24.21 -34.30
N PHE A 68 0.09 -23.98 -33.44
CA PHE A 68 0.99 -25.03 -32.96
C PHE A 68 0.23 -26.20 -32.31
N TYR A 69 -0.71 -25.92 -31.42
CA TYR A 69 -1.50 -26.96 -30.74
C TYR A 69 -2.44 -27.71 -31.69
N LEU A 70 -3.07 -27.02 -32.63
CA LEU A 70 -3.94 -27.67 -33.62
C LEU A 70 -3.13 -28.56 -34.59
N GLU A 71 -1.96 -28.11 -35.03
CA GLU A 71 -1.11 -28.89 -35.94
C GLU A 71 -0.44 -30.09 -35.26
N THR A 72 -0.07 -29.94 -33.98
CA THR A 72 0.76 -30.93 -33.28
C THR A 72 -0.05 -31.84 -32.36
N HIS A 73 -1.13 -31.34 -31.77
CA HIS A 73 -1.84 -31.98 -30.66
C HIS A 73 -3.34 -32.18 -30.88
N ALA A 74 -3.93 -31.77 -32.02
CA ALA A 74 -5.36 -31.93 -32.27
C ALA A 74 -5.85 -33.38 -32.11
N GLY A 75 -5.04 -34.37 -32.49
CA GLY A 75 -5.38 -35.80 -32.34
C GLY A 75 -5.46 -36.30 -30.90
N LEU A 76 -5.05 -35.52 -29.90
CA LEU A 76 -5.14 -35.89 -28.48
C LEU A 76 -6.51 -35.57 -27.87
N VAL A 77 -7.30 -34.72 -28.52
CA VAL A 77 -8.62 -34.32 -28.05
C VAL A 77 -9.65 -35.22 -28.72
N ASN A 78 -10.20 -36.17 -27.95
CA ASN A 78 -11.20 -37.11 -28.46
C ASN A 78 -12.60 -36.49 -28.39
N THR A 79 -12.91 -35.58 -29.31
CA THR A 79 -14.23 -34.96 -29.43
C THR A 79 -14.84 -35.22 -30.81
N ALA A 80 -16.14 -35.49 -30.85
CA ALA A 80 -16.87 -35.70 -32.10
C ALA A 80 -16.99 -34.42 -32.95
N GLU A 81 -16.84 -33.25 -32.32
CA GLU A 81 -16.98 -31.94 -32.95
C GLU A 81 -15.63 -31.22 -33.04
N PRO A 82 -15.26 -30.67 -34.22
CA PRO A 82 -14.00 -29.94 -34.40
C PRO A 82 -13.96 -28.61 -33.63
N GLU A 83 -15.11 -27.95 -33.42
CA GLU A 83 -15.18 -26.70 -32.64
C GLU A 83 -14.83 -26.92 -31.16
N SER A 84 -15.13 -28.12 -30.63
CA SER A 84 -14.79 -28.50 -29.26
C SER A 84 -13.28 -28.62 -29.06
N VAL A 85 -12.53 -29.09 -30.07
CA VAL A 85 -11.06 -29.17 -30.04
C VAL A 85 -10.43 -27.79 -29.89
N VAL A 86 -10.90 -26.82 -30.69
CA VAL A 86 -10.41 -25.44 -30.62
C VAL A 86 -10.70 -24.83 -29.25
N ASN A 87 -11.91 -25.03 -28.72
CA ASN A 87 -12.30 -24.50 -27.42
C ASN A 87 -11.42 -25.04 -26.27
N VAL A 88 -11.08 -26.33 -26.29
CA VAL A 88 -10.17 -26.94 -25.30
C VAL A 88 -8.81 -26.23 -25.30
N PHE A 89 -8.19 -26.06 -26.47
CA PHE A 89 -6.87 -25.42 -26.55
C PHE A 89 -6.93 -23.93 -26.18
N VAL A 90 -7.93 -23.21 -26.67
CA VAL A 90 -8.13 -21.79 -26.33
C VAL A 90 -8.29 -21.61 -24.83
N SER A 91 -9.17 -22.39 -24.19
CA SER A 91 -9.40 -22.34 -22.75
C SER A 91 -8.12 -22.64 -21.96
N LYS A 92 -7.34 -23.64 -22.38
CA LYS A 92 -6.08 -24.02 -21.75
C LYS A 92 -4.98 -22.97 -21.92
N ILE A 93 -4.86 -22.36 -23.10
CA ILE A 93 -3.91 -21.26 -23.34
C ILE A 93 -4.25 -20.07 -22.43
N VAL A 94 -5.52 -19.68 -22.38
CA VAL A 94 -6.01 -18.57 -21.53
C VAL A 94 -5.76 -18.87 -20.05
N ALA A 95 -6.14 -20.05 -19.58
CA ALA A 95 -5.92 -20.46 -18.19
C ALA A 95 -4.42 -20.46 -17.84
N SER A 96 -3.56 -20.93 -18.76
CA SER A 96 -2.11 -20.96 -18.56
C SER A 96 -1.49 -19.56 -18.54
N HIS A 97 -2.00 -18.63 -19.33
CA HIS A 97 -1.64 -17.21 -19.28
C HIS A 97 -2.03 -16.55 -17.96
N LEU A 98 -3.27 -16.76 -17.52
CA LEU A 98 -3.75 -16.26 -16.23
C LEU A 98 -2.93 -16.85 -15.07
N LEU A 99 -2.57 -18.13 -15.15
CA LEU A 99 -1.71 -18.76 -14.14
C LEU A 99 -0.34 -18.07 -14.11
N LYS A 100 0.26 -17.82 -15.27
CA LYS A 100 1.54 -17.11 -15.32
C LYS A 100 1.45 -15.69 -14.77
N GLN A 101 0.31 -15.02 -14.98
CA GLN A 101 0.01 -13.73 -14.38
C GLN A 101 -0.06 -13.80 -12.85
N THR A 102 -0.68 -14.84 -12.28
CA THR A 102 -0.66 -15.05 -10.81
C THR A 102 0.76 -15.21 -10.26
N GLU A 103 1.64 -15.92 -10.96
CA GLU A 103 3.04 -16.07 -10.56
C GLU A 103 3.80 -14.73 -10.58
N HIS A 104 3.57 -13.93 -11.62
CA HIS A 104 4.14 -12.59 -11.73
C HIS A 104 3.68 -11.67 -10.58
N LEU A 105 2.37 -11.67 -10.30
CA LEU A 105 1.78 -10.93 -9.18
C LEU A 105 2.37 -11.38 -7.84
N ARG A 106 2.45 -12.70 -7.61
CA ARG A 106 3.03 -13.28 -6.40
C ARG A 106 4.48 -12.84 -6.19
N ALA A 107 5.30 -12.90 -7.25
CA ALA A 107 6.69 -12.49 -7.19
C ALA A 107 6.84 -10.99 -6.85
N THR A 108 5.98 -10.16 -7.43
CA THR A 108 5.96 -8.71 -7.20
C THR A 108 5.54 -8.37 -5.77
N LEU A 109 4.44 -8.95 -5.28
CA LEU A 109 3.99 -8.78 -3.88
C LEU A 109 5.06 -9.28 -2.90
N SER A 110 5.72 -10.40 -3.21
CA SER A 110 6.82 -10.90 -2.39
C SER A 110 8.01 -9.95 -2.36
N ALA A 111 8.30 -9.25 -3.46
CA ALA A 111 9.36 -8.22 -3.49
C ALA A 111 9.01 -7.02 -2.60
N VAL A 112 7.76 -6.55 -2.66
CA VAL A 112 7.24 -5.49 -1.78
C VAL A 112 7.32 -5.90 -0.31
N GLN A 113 6.82 -7.10 0.02
CA GLN A 113 6.85 -7.63 1.39
C GLN A 113 8.30 -7.78 1.91
N ARG A 114 9.23 -8.27 1.08
CA ARG A 114 10.66 -8.32 1.43
C ARG A 114 11.24 -6.93 1.69
N GLY A 115 10.84 -5.93 0.90
CA GLY A 115 11.26 -4.55 1.06
C GLY A 115 10.76 -3.91 2.37
N LEU A 116 9.55 -4.27 2.82
CA LEU A 116 8.98 -3.82 4.09
C LEU A 116 9.60 -4.53 5.30
N THR A 117 9.76 -5.85 5.23
CA THR A 117 10.24 -6.68 6.36
C THR A 117 11.72 -6.50 6.68
N ARG A 118 12.58 -6.24 5.68
CA ARG A 118 14.03 -6.13 5.90
C ARG A 118 14.50 -4.75 6.35
N LYS A 119 13.64 -3.73 6.34
CA LYS A 119 14.02 -2.39 6.79
C LYS A 119 14.01 -2.32 8.31
N GLN A 120 15.21 -2.27 8.91
CA GLN A 120 15.39 -2.10 10.36
C GLN A 120 14.82 -0.80 10.90
N ASP A 121 14.73 0.25 10.06
CA ASP A 121 14.18 1.56 10.47
C ASP A 121 13.28 2.11 9.36
N LEU A 122 12.03 1.64 9.37
CA LEU A 122 10.95 2.14 8.52
C LEU A 122 10.71 3.65 8.74
N ALA A 123 11.09 4.20 9.89
CA ALA A 123 10.88 5.61 10.23
C ALA A 123 11.89 6.56 9.55
N LYS A 124 12.92 6.02 8.87
CA LYS A 124 13.86 6.79 8.02
C LYS A 124 13.46 6.81 6.54
N LEU A 125 12.38 6.15 6.16
CA LEU A 125 11.87 6.22 4.79
C LEU A 125 11.46 7.67 4.48
N PRO A 126 11.93 8.24 3.36
CA PRO A 126 11.45 9.53 2.91
C PRO A 126 9.97 9.42 2.52
N MET A 127 9.19 10.44 2.84
CA MET A 127 7.74 10.45 2.60
C MET A 127 7.39 10.15 1.15
N THR A 128 8.14 10.71 0.19
CA THR A 128 7.95 10.46 -1.25
C THR A 128 8.03 8.98 -1.63
N LYS A 129 8.90 8.20 -0.98
CA LYS A 129 8.98 6.75 -1.22
C LYS A 129 7.81 6.00 -0.59
N VAL A 130 7.28 6.49 0.53
CA VAL A 130 6.11 5.90 1.19
C VAL A 130 4.85 6.18 0.38
N GLU A 131 4.68 7.41 -0.10
CA GLU A 131 3.58 7.81 -0.98
C GLU A 131 3.59 7.01 -2.29
N ALA A 132 4.76 6.86 -2.93
CA ALA A 132 4.90 6.03 -4.13
C ALA A 132 4.54 4.57 -3.85
N LEU A 133 5.06 3.99 -2.75
CA LEU A 133 4.75 2.62 -2.36
C LEU A 133 3.25 2.43 -2.06
N TRP A 134 2.63 3.39 -1.39
CA TRP A 134 1.20 3.39 -1.09
C TRP A 134 0.38 3.47 -2.37
N SER A 135 0.73 4.37 -3.30
CA SER A 135 0.08 4.47 -4.61
C SER A 135 0.20 3.17 -5.41
N ASP A 136 1.38 2.55 -5.44
CA ASP A 136 1.58 1.26 -6.08
C ASP A 136 0.69 0.18 -5.45
N MET A 137 0.62 0.14 -4.11
CA MET A 137 -0.14 -0.84 -3.35
C MET A 137 -1.65 -0.72 -3.60
N GLN A 138 -2.18 0.50 -3.64
CA GLN A 138 -3.57 0.78 -4.05
C GLN A 138 -3.84 0.34 -5.48
N GLY A 139 -2.88 0.57 -6.39
CA GLY A 139 -2.94 0.08 -7.76
C GLY A 139 -2.99 -1.45 -7.85
N TRP A 140 -2.25 -2.15 -7.00
CA TRP A 140 -2.29 -3.62 -6.92
C TRP A 140 -3.60 -4.14 -6.35
N GLU A 141 -4.13 -3.51 -5.30
CA GLU A 141 -5.43 -3.88 -4.71
C GLU A 141 -6.53 -3.87 -5.77
N ARG A 142 -6.67 -2.75 -6.48
CA ARG A 142 -7.66 -2.60 -7.56
C ARG A 142 -7.49 -3.68 -8.63
N ARG A 143 -6.27 -3.88 -9.14
CA ARG A 143 -5.99 -4.87 -10.19
C ARG A 143 -6.28 -6.29 -9.73
N THR A 144 -5.92 -6.66 -8.50
CA THR A 144 -6.23 -8.01 -7.99
C THR A 144 -7.73 -8.22 -7.78
N GLY A 145 -8.47 -7.14 -7.52
CA GLY A 145 -9.94 -7.20 -7.50
C GLY A 145 -10.52 -7.42 -8.90
N GLU A 146 -10.09 -6.62 -9.88
CA GLU A 146 -10.49 -6.75 -11.28
C GLU A 146 -10.19 -8.15 -11.83
N TYR A 147 -8.99 -8.69 -11.60
CA TYR A 147 -8.66 -10.05 -12.07
C TYR A 147 -9.48 -11.15 -11.42
N LEU A 148 -9.89 -10.98 -10.16
CA LEU A 148 -10.76 -11.94 -9.49
C LEU A 148 -12.17 -11.89 -10.10
N GLU A 149 -12.72 -10.69 -10.28
CA GLU A 149 -14.02 -10.48 -10.91
C GLU A 149 -14.05 -11.00 -12.36
N ASP A 150 -12.98 -10.78 -13.12
CA ASP A 150 -12.82 -11.28 -14.49
C ASP A 150 -12.84 -12.82 -14.52
N VAL A 151 -12.10 -13.47 -13.61
CA VAL A 151 -12.06 -14.94 -13.52
C VAL A 151 -13.43 -15.49 -13.11
N GLU A 152 -14.10 -14.87 -12.14
CA GLU A 152 -15.47 -15.25 -11.74
C GLU A 152 -16.45 -15.09 -12.91
N GLY A 153 -16.33 -14.01 -13.67
CA GLY A 153 -17.11 -13.77 -14.89
C GLY A 153 -16.88 -14.85 -15.96
N ILE A 154 -15.63 -15.22 -16.22
CA ILE A 154 -15.27 -16.29 -17.15
C ILE A 154 -15.86 -17.63 -16.68
N MET A 155 -15.72 -17.95 -15.39
CA MET A 155 -16.27 -19.18 -14.83
C MET A 155 -17.79 -19.25 -14.99
N LEU A 156 -18.50 -18.15 -14.74
CA LEU A 156 -19.95 -18.08 -14.94
C LEU A 156 -20.36 -18.26 -16.40
N GLN A 157 -19.63 -17.62 -17.33
CA GLN A 157 -19.89 -17.76 -18.78
C GLN A 157 -19.66 -19.19 -19.28
N LEU A 158 -18.66 -19.88 -18.73
CA LEU A 158 -18.33 -21.27 -19.06
C LEU A 158 -19.15 -22.30 -18.27
N GLY A 159 -20.01 -21.87 -17.34
CA GLY A 159 -20.79 -22.77 -16.48
C GLY A 159 -19.95 -23.54 -15.44
N ILE A 160 -18.74 -23.05 -15.13
CA ILE A 160 -17.84 -23.67 -14.16
C ILE A 160 -18.27 -23.23 -12.74
N PRO A 161 -18.49 -24.16 -11.80
CA PRO A 161 -18.89 -23.80 -10.46
C PRO A 161 -17.75 -23.09 -9.70
N LEU A 162 -18.08 -21.97 -9.05
CA LEU A 162 -17.15 -21.13 -8.27
C LEU A 162 -16.59 -21.84 -7.04
N SER A 163 -17.33 -22.81 -6.50
CA SER A 163 -16.86 -23.70 -5.45
C SER A 163 -16.69 -25.10 -6.02
N PRO A 164 -15.58 -25.81 -5.72
CA PRO A 164 -15.48 -27.21 -6.08
C PRO A 164 -16.64 -27.95 -5.45
N THR A 165 -17.48 -28.58 -6.26
CA THR A 165 -18.61 -29.38 -5.81
C THR A 165 -18.06 -30.46 -4.89
N GLN A 166 -18.32 -30.34 -3.60
CA GLN A 166 -18.01 -31.41 -2.65
C GLN A 166 -18.67 -32.68 -3.19
N PRO A 167 -17.94 -33.81 -3.31
CA PRO A 167 -18.56 -35.06 -3.75
C PRO A 167 -19.78 -35.32 -2.84
N PRO A 168 -20.90 -35.82 -3.38
CA PRO A 168 -22.10 -36.04 -2.60
C PRO A 168 -21.71 -36.85 -1.37
N ALA A 169 -21.97 -36.30 -0.19
CA ALA A 169 -21.81 -37.02 1.04
C ALA A 169 -22.58 -38.33 0.86
N THR A 170 -21.85 -39.43 0.70
CA THR A 170 -22.42 -40.78 0.73
C THR A 170 -23.26 -40.82 1.99
N GLY A 171 -24.57 -40.93 1.82
CA GLY A 171 -25.53 -40.92 2.90
C GLY A 171 -25.05 -41.86 4.00
N SER A 172 -24.70 -41.26 5.14
CA SER A 172 -24.50 -41.99 6.38
C SER A 172 -25.86 -42.45 6.87
N THR A 173 -26.38 -43.50 6.27
CA THR A 173 -27.38 -44.38 6.89
C THR A 173 -26.63 -45.62 7.36
N ALA A 174 -26.21 -45.59 8.61
CA ALA A 174 -25.74 -46.79 9.30
C ALA A 174 -26.88 -47.83 9.30
N PRO A 175 -26.63 -49.10 8.95
CA PRO A 175 -27.62 -50.15 9.14
C PRO A 175 -27.64 -50.57 10.63
N PRO A 176 -28.81 -50.88 11.21
CA PRO A 176 -28.88 -51.46 12.54
C PRO A 176 -28.34 -52.89 12.54
N ILE A 177 -27.65 -53.21 13.63
CA ILE A 177 -27.02 -54.49 13.94
C ILE A 177 -28.07 -55.59 14.08
N GLY A 178 -27.89 -56.69 13.34
CA GLY A 178 -28.42 -58.02 13.67
C GLY A 178 -29.26 -58.67 12.57
N ILE A 179 -28.69 -59.68 11.88
CA ILE A 179 -29.29 -60.95 11.40
C ILE A 179 -28.13 -61.79 10.75
N PRO A 180 -28.05 -63.14 10.91
CA PRO A 180 -26.94 -63.97 10.41
C PRO A 180 -27.07 -64.33 8.91
N PRO A 181 -26.02 -64.88 8.27
CA PRO A 181 -25.94 -65.00 6.81
C PRO A 181 -26.65 -66.26 6.26
N GLN A 182 -27.33 -66.12 5.12
CA GLN A 182 -27.74 -67.24 4.25
C GLN A 182 -26.94 -67.22 2.93
N PRO A 183 -26.55 -68.39 2.39
CA PRO A 183 -25.75 -68.51 1.17
C PRO A 183 -26.62 -68.75 -0.09
N GLY A 184 -26.19 -68.21 -1.23
CA GLY A 184 -26.76 -68.50 -2.56
C GLY A 184 -26.88 -67.22 -3.39
N SER A 185 -25.97 -66.95 -4.32
CA SER A 185 -26.04 -67.35 -5.75
C SER A 185 -26.56 -66.21 -6.63
N GLY A 186 -25.68 -65.64 -7.45
CA GLY A 186 -26.03 -64.61 -8.42
C GLY A 186 -24.82 -64.13 -9.20
N LEU A 187 -24.48 -64.89 -10.24
CA LEU A 187 -23.43 -64.63 -11.22
C LEU A 187 -23.74 -63.34 -11.99
N GLY A 188 -22.92 -62.30 -11.81
CA GLY A 188 -22.94 -61.06 -12.61
C GLY A 188 -21.53 -60.78 -13.15
N PRO A 189 -21.39 -60.30 -14.40
CA PRO A 189 -20.09 -60.18 -15.04
C PRO A 189 -19.24 -59.15 -14.32
N LYS A 190 -17.99 -59.52 -14.03
CA LYS A 190 -16.95 -58.63 -13.52
C LYS A 190 -16.72 -57.51 -14.53
N THR A 191 -17.41 -56.39 -14.37
CA THR A 191 -16.93 -55.11 -14.87
C THR A 191 -15.60 -54.85 -14.16
N GLY A 192 -14.54 -54.76 -14.95
CA GLY A 192 -13.19 -54.47 -14.45
C GLY A 192 -13.17 -53.18 -13.64
N PRO A 193 -12.10 -52.96 -12.86
CA PRO A 193 -12.02 -51.81 -11.97
C PRO A 193 -12.18 -50.55 -12.82
N GLU A 194 -13.27 -49.85 -12.53
CA GLU A 194 -13.51 -48.45 -12.85
C GLU A 194 -12.17 -47.72 -12.70
N ARG A 195 -11.55 -47.39 -13.83
CA ARG A 195 -10.40 -46.47 -13.86
C ARG A 195 -10.92 -45.18 -13.29
N SER A 196 -10.68 -45.01 -11.99
CA SER A 196 -10.79 -43.78 -11.21
C SER A 196 -10.69 -42.57 -12.12
N ASN A 197 -11.70 -41.69 -12.08
CA ASN A 197 -11.75 -40.34 -12.65
C ASN A 197 -10.37 -39.64 -12.66
N VAL A 198 -9.51 -39.99 -13.62
CA VAL A 198 -8.37 -39.16 -13.98
C VAL A 198 -9.01 -38.04 -14.76
N ILE A 199 -9.17 -36.88 -14.12
CA ILE A 199 -9.58 -35.65 -14.79
C ILE A 199 -8.76 -35.57 -16.07
N ALA A 200 -9.43 -35.70 -17.22
CA ALA A 200 -8.76 -35.64 -18.50
C ALA A 200 -8.05 -34.28 -18.56
N TRP A 201 -6.78 -34.25 -18.92
CA TRP A 201 -5.97 -33.01 -18.99
C TRP A 201 -6.63 -31.92 -19.83
N SER A 202 -7.61 -32.27 -20.69
CA SER A 202 -8.43 -31.39 -21.51
C SER A 202 -9.53 -30.64 -20.73
N ASP A 203 -9.89 -31.08 -19.52
CA ASP A 203 -10.88 -30.37 -18.68
C ASP A 203 -10.25 -29.09 -18.11
N SER A 204 -10.78 -27.94 -18.49
CA SER A 204 -10.31 -26.63 -18.04
C SER A 204 -10.97 -26.18 -16.73
N SER A 205 -12.02 -26.87 -16.26
CA SER A 205 -12.80 -26.48 -15.08
C SER A 205 -11.93 -26.43 -13.82
N ALA A 206 -11.10 -27.45 -13.63
CA ALA A 206 -10.16 -27.54 -12.51
C ALA A 206 -9.12 -26.40 -12.54
N ASP A 207 -8.66 -26.00 -13.73
CA ASP A 207 -7.67 -24.92 -13.87
C ASP A 207 -8.27 -23.58 -13.46
N PHE A 208 -9.48 -23.26 -13.92
CA PHE A 208 -10.17 -22.02 -13.55
C PHE A 208 -10.55 -21.98 -12.06
N GLN A 209 -10.97 -23.10 -11.48
CA GLN A 209 -11.20 -23.19 -10.04
C GLN A 209 -9.91 -22.96 -9.24
N PHE A 210 -8.79 -23.54 -9.69
CA PHE A 210 -7.50 -23.28 -9.07
C PHE A 210 -7.08 -21.81 -9.22
N LEU A 211 -7.28 -21.21 -10.41
CA LEU A 211 -7.02 -19.79 -10.64
C LEU A 211 -7.83 -18.90 -9.71
N HIS A 212 -9.12 -19.18 -9.55
CA HIS A 212 -9.98 -18.44 -8.61
C HIS A 212 -9.42 -18.45 -7.19
N LEU A 213 -9.05 -19.63 -6.68
CA LEU A 213 -8.42 -19.76 -5.37
C LEU A 213 -7.09 -18.99 -5.28
N ARG A 214 -6.27 -19.02 -6.35
CA ARG A 214 -4.99 -18.29 -6.38
C ARG A 214 -5.16 -16.78 -6.42
N PHE A 215 -6.09 -16.25 -7.21
CA PHE A 215 -6.38 -14.82 -7.22
C PHE A 215 -6.98 -14.35 -5.90
N ARG A 216 -7.85 -15.15 -5.27
CA ARG A 216 -8.39 -14.84 -3.94
C ARG A 216 -7.29 -14.79 -2.87
N GLU A 217 -6.36 -15.73 -2.89
CA GLU A 217 -5.18 -15.72 -2.03
C GLU A 217 -4.32 -14.46 -2.26
N LEU A 218 -4.07 -14.11 -3.52
CA LEU A 218 -3.28 -12.92 -3.87
C LEU A 218 -3.98 -11.62 -3.44
N ARG A 219 -5.30 -11.51 -3.64
CA ARG A 219 -6.10 -10.37 -3.19
C ARG A 219 -5.98 -10.18 -1.68
N HIS A 220 -6.16 -11.25 -0.91
CA HIS A 220 -6.03 -11.17 0.54
C HIS A 220 -4.62 -10.72 0.98
N ARG A 221 -3.56 -11.24 0.34
CA ARG A 221 -2.17 -10.80 0.60
C ARG A 221 -1.97 -9.31 0.28
N THR A 222 -2.58 -8.84 -0.81
CA THR A 222 -2.54 -7.45 -1.23
C THR A 222 -3.23 -6.54 -0.21
N GLU A 223 -4.43 -6.89 0.26
CA GLU A 223 -5.17 -6.15 1.30
C GLU A 223 -4.35 -6.03 2.61
N MET A 224 -3.72 -7.14 3.04
CA MET A 224 -2.85 -7.14 4.22
C MET A 224 -1.62 -6.22 4.06
N LEU A 225 -0.99 -6.26 2.89
CA LEU A 225 0.13 -5.35 2.59
C LEU A 225 -0.34 -3.89 2.51
N ASN A 226 -1.53 -3.62 1.97
CA ASN A 226 -2.07 -2.27 1.89
C ASN A 226 -2.35 -1.68 3.28
N ALA A 227 -2.91 -2.48 4.19
CA ALA A 227 -3.08 -2.08 5.58
C ALA A 227 -1.73 -1.73 6.24
N ALA A 228 -0.70 -2.56 6.00
CA ALA A 228 0.64 -2.30 6.53
C ALA A 228 1.28 -1.02 5.98
N VAL A 229 1.15 -0.77 4.67
CA VAL A 229 1.67 0.45 4.03
C VAL A 229 0.90 1.69 4.47
N THR A 230 -0.41 1.59 4.68
CA THR A 230 -1.22 2.69 5.23
C THR A 230 -0.80 3.03 6.66
N GLY A 231 -0.53 2.02 7.50
CA GLY A 231 0.04 2.23 8.84
C GLY A 231 1.40 2.92 8.78
N LEU A 232 2.27 2.51 7.84
CA LEU A 232 3.57 3.15 7.61
C LEU A 232 3.42 4.63 7.21
N ALA A 233 2.52 4.94 6.28
CA ALA A 233 2.22 6.31 5.85
C ALA A 233 1.78 7.19 7.03
N GLY A 234 0.94 6.66 7.92
CA GLY A 234 0.55 7.35 9.16
C GLY A 234 1.73 7.63 10.09
N ILE A 235 2.62 6.66 10.30
CA ILE A 235 3.82 6.83 11.14
C ILE A 235 4.76 7.90 10.55
N THR A 236 5.01 7.85 9.23
CA THR A 236 5.90 8.83 8.58
C THR A 236 5.28 10.22 8.54
N GLY A 237 3.96 10.33 8.33
CA GLY A 237 3.21 11.58 8.40
C GLY A 237 3.28 12.22 9.78
N ASN A 238 2.98 11.47 10.83
CA ASN A 238 3.06 11.97 12.21
C ASN A 238 4.47 12.44 12.58
N ARG A 239 5.51 11.72 12.11
CA ARG A 239 6.90 12.12 12.34
C ARG A 239 7.24 13.42 11.62
N GLN A 240 6.80 13.59 10.38
CA GLN A 240 7.01 14.82 9.63
C GLN A 240 6.32 16.00 10.32
N ALA A 241 5.05 15.83 10.68
CA ALA A 241 4.29 16.82 11.44
C ALA A 241 4.99 17.18 12.76
N TYR A 242 5.51 16.20 13.50
CA TYR A 242 6.26 16.44 14.73
C TYR A 242 7.55 17.24 14.50
N LYS A 243 8.29 16.95 13.42
CA LYS A 243 9.50 17.71 13.04
C LYS A 243 9.16 19.15 12.67
N GLU A 244 8.10 19.35 11.90
CA GLU A 244 7.61 20.68 11.50
C GLU A 244 7.12 21.47 12.73
N GLN A 245 6.44 20.81 13.67
CA GLN A 245 6.03 21.39 14.95
C GLN A 245 7.23 21.76 15.83
N GLN A 246 8.25 20.91 15.92
CA GLN A 246 9.47 21.27 16.66
C GLN A 246 10.21 22.44 16.02
N ARG A 247 10.25 22.49 14.69
CA ARG A 247 10.83 23.60 13.94
C ARG A 247 10.06 24.90 14.22
N SER A 248 8.73 24.88 14.18
CA SER A 248 7.91 26.06 14.46
C SER A 248 8.04 26.51 15.92
N ILE A 249 8.12 25.58 16.88
CA ILE A 249 8.39 25.93 18.29
C ILE A 249 9.76 26.60 18.43
N ARG A 250 10.80 26.10 17.74
CA ARG A 250 12.14 26.71 17.77
C ARG A 250 12.12 28.11 17.17
N GLU A 251 11.46 28.27 16.04
CA GLU A 251 11.29 29.58 15.38
C GLU A 251 10.53 30.55 16.29
N ALA A 252 9.43 30.12 16.91
CA ALA A 252 8.68 30.93 17.88
C ALA A 252 9.52 31.35 19.10
N LYS A 253 10.35 30.44 19.65
CA LYS A 253 11.28 30.77 20.74
C LYS A 253 12.31 31.82 20.32
N SER A 254 12.84 31.71 19.10
CA SER A 254 13.77 32.74 18.58
C SER A 254 13.09 34.10 18.41
N THR A 255 11.84 34.13 17.95
CA THR A 255 11.07 35.37 17.83
C THR A 255 10.85 36.03 19.20
N LYS A 256 10.51 35.26 20.23
CA LYS A 256 10.38 35.79 21.61
C LYS A 256 11.69 36.39 22.13
N ALA A 257 12.84 35.79 21.82
CA ALA A 257 14.13 36.34 22.21
C ALA A 257 14.42 37.68 21.51
N VAL A 258 14.10 37.78 20.22
CA VAL A 258 14.28 39.02 19.43
C VAL A 258 13.39 40.14 19.96
N THR A 259 12.12 39.86 20.29
CA THR A 259 11.22 40.87 20.87
C THR A 259 11.70 41.36 22.22
N LEU A 260 12.22 40.45 23.06
CA LEU A 260 12.77 40.79 24.38
C LEU A 260 13.98 41.72 24.25
N LEU A 261 14.84 41.48 23.27
CA LEU A 261 15.98 42.34 22.96
C LEU A 261 15.53 43.74 22.50
N GLY A 262 14.50 43.81 21.65
CA GLY A 262 13.89 45.07 21.21
C GLY A 262 13.32 45.90 22.37
N LEU A 263 12.65 45.26 23.33
CA LEU A 263 12.08 45.92 24.52
C LEU A 263 13.14 46.58 25.41
N VAL A 264 14.38 46.09 25.39
CA VAL A 264 15.50 46.68 26.14
C VAL A 264 16.17 47.81 25.35
N PHE A 265 16.43 47.60 24.05
CA PHE A 265 17.16 48.59 23.25
C PHE A 265 16.36 49.83 22.86
N ILE A 266 15.03 49.71 22.66
CA ILE A 266 14.21 50.86 22.27
C ILE A 266 14.23 51.97 23.36
N PRO A 267 13.98 51.68 24.65
CA PRO A 267 14.09 52.69 25.72
C PRO A 267 15.52 53.23 25.89
N LEU A 268 16.55 52.38 25.77
CA LEU A 268 17.95 52.80 25.86
C LEU A 268 18.33 53.76 24.74
N ALA A 269 17.90 53.48 23.51
CA ALA A 269 18.15 54.35 22.36
C ALA A 269 17.38 55.67 22.45
N TYR A 270 16.12 55.62 22.91
CA TYR A 270 15.31 56.83 23.10
C TYR A 270 15.93 57.76 24.15
N THR A 271 16.26 57.23 25.33
CA THR A 271 16.91 58.01 26.40
C THR A 271 18.28 58.53 25.95
N ALA A 272 19.07 57.73 25.22
CA ALA A 272 20.33 58.19 24.65
C ALA A 272 20.12 59.35 23.68
N SER A 273 19.11 59.28 22.80
CA SER A 273 18.82 60.38 21.86
C SER A 273 18.38 61.66 22.56
N VAL A 274 17.56 61.56 23.63
CA VAL A 274 17.02 62.71 24.35
C VAL A 274 18.13 63.41 25.13
N PHE A 275 18.96 62.64 25.85
CA PHE A 275 20.04 63.20 26.67
C PHE A 275 21.29 63.56 25.86
N SER A 276 21.47 63.02 24.65
CA SER A 276 22.57 63.43 23.75
C SER A 276 22.40 64.85 23.20
N ILE A 277 21.24 65.48 23.36
CA ILE A 277 20.95 66.82 22.82
C ILE A 277 21.61 67.92 23.66
N GLU A 278 21.84 67.69 24.95
CA GLU A 278 22.38 68.70 25.87
C GLU A 278 23.73 68.30 26.49
N LYS A 279 24.70 69.22 26.43
CA LYS A 279 26.10 69.00 26.86
C LYS A 279 26.32 68.44 28.29
N PRO A 280 25.53 68.79 29.34
CA PRO A 280 25.79 68.28 30.69
C PRO A 280 25.50 66.78 30.88
N PHE A 281 24.69 66.17 30.00
CA PHE A 281 24.26 64.77 30.10
C PHE A 281 25.05 63.82 29.18
N GLY A 282 26.00 64.35 28.42
CA GLY A 282 26.86 63.54 27.53
C GLY A 282 27.80 62.61 28.29
N PRO A 283 28.37 61.60 27.62
CA PRO A 283 29.35 60.70 28.22
C PRO A 283 30.56 61.48 28.74
N GLY A 284 30.86 61.34 30.04
CA GLY A 284 31.92 62.09 30.73
C GLY A 284 31.48 63.41 31.39
N GLY A 285 30.20 63.79 31.27
CA GLY A 285 29.62 64.94 31.97
C GLY A 285 29.22 64.64 33.42
N GLU A 286 29.11 65.69 34.25
CA GLU A 286 28.77 65.58 35.68
C GLU A 286 27.40 64.92 35.93
N LEU A 287 26.47 65.02 34.98
CA LEU A 287 25.10 64.49 35.08
C LEU A 287 24.85 63.21 34.26
N PHE A 288 25.90 62.55 33.77
CA PHE A 288 25.77 61.33 32.96
C PHE A 288 24.98 60.21 33.69
N TRP A 289 25.01 60.16 35.02
CA TRP A 289 24.28 59.16 35.80
C TRP A 289 22.75 59.24 35.63
N VAL A 290 22.21 60.42 35.28
CA VAL A 290 20.78 60.64 35.03
C VAL A 290 20.26 59.74 33.89
N TYR A 291 21.11 59.40 32.92
CA TYR A 291 20.79 58.43 31.87
C TYR A 291 20.38 57.06 32.43
N PHE A 292 21.14 56.52 33.40
CA PHE A 292 20.84 55.22 34.00
C PHE A 292 19.60 55.28 34.90
N VAL A 293 19.45 56.37 35.65
CA VAL A 293 18.30 56.59 36.55
C VAL A 293 16.99 56.71 35.78
N THR A 294 17.01 57.23 34.56
CA THR A 294 15.81 57.40 33.72
C THR A 294 15.56 56.20 32.81
N SER A 295 16.59 55.58 32.25
CA SER A 295 16.45 54.41 31.36
C SER A 295 16.02 53.13 32.10
N ALA A 296 16.57 52.85 33.28
CA ALA A 296 16.21 51.65 34.04
C ALA A 296 14.71 51.55 34.39
N PRO A 297 14.05 52.58 34.97
CA PRO A 297 12.61 52.53 35.24
C PRO A 297 11.78 52.52 33.94
N LEU A 298 12.24 53.18 32.87
CA LEU A 298 11.55 53.13 31.58
C LEU A 298 11.54 51.71 30.99
N ILE A 299 12.68 51.01 31.02
CA ILE A 299 12.78 49.59 30.62
C ILE A 299 11.87 48.73 31.50
N LEU A 300 11.84 48.98 32.82
CA LEU A 300 11.00 48.24 33.74
C LEU A 300 9.51 48.43 33.43
N VAL A 301 9.06 49.65 33.15
CA VAL A 301 7.67 49.93 32.75
C VAL A 301 7.32 49.22 31.44
N VAL A 302 8.19 49.30 30.44
CA VAL A 302 7.97 48.65 29.14
C VAL A 302 7.95 47.12 29.26
N MET A 303 8.84 46.54 30.07
CA MET A 303 8.86 45.11 30.36
C MET A 303 7.60 44.67 31.13
N VAL A 304 7.20 45.41 32.16
CA VAL A 304 5.98 45.11 32.92
C VAL A 304 4.76 45.17 32.02
N GLY A 305 4.65 46.20 31.15
CA GLY A 305 3.58 46.31 30.17
C GLY A 305 3.55 45.12 29.21
N TYR A 306 4.71 44.70 28.69
CA TYR A 306 4.83 43.51 27.84
C TYR A 306 4.36 42.23 28.56
N TYR A 307 4.81 42.00 29.80
CA TYR A 307 4.39 40.81 30.56
C TYR A 307 2.89 40.82 30.88
N VAL A 308 2.31 41.98 31.24
CA VAL A 308 0.86 42.11 31.47
C VAL A 308 0.06 41.78 30.21
N LEU A 309 0.55 42.19 29.04
CA LEU A 309 -0.05 41.82 27.76
C LEU A 309 0.13 40.31 27.48
N ASP A 310 1.35 39.77 27.57
CA ASP A 310 1.65 38.35 27.31
C ASP A 310 0.87 37.40 28.22
N PHE A 311 0.65 37.77 29.50
CA PHE A 311 -0.11 36.96 30.46
C PHE A 311 -1.63 37.06 30.33
N GLY A 312 -2.15 38.11 29.71
CA GLY A 312 -3.60 38.33 29.60
C GLY A 312 -4.21 37.82 28.29
N TYR A 313 -3.39 37.46 27.30
CA TYR A 313 -3.88 36.76 26.10
C TYR A 313 -4.18 35.29 26.41
N ASN A 314 -5.41 34.85 26.10
CA ASN A 314 -5.79 33.44 26.14
C ASN A 314 -5.03 32.63 25.07
N ASP A 315 -4.72 31.37 25.37
CA ASP A 315 -4.10 30.41 24.43
C ASP A 315 -4.95 30.19 23.15
N ASP A 316 -6.24 30.57 23.18
CA ASP A 316 -7.18 30.49 22.06
C ASP A 316 -7.20 31.74 21.14
N GLY A 317 -6.36 32.74 21.41
CA GLY A 317 -6.05 33.84 20.48
C GLY A 317 -7.13 34.90 20.23
N ARG A 318 -8.24 34.95 21.02
CA ARG A 318 -9.38 35.85 20.67
C ARG A 318 -9.75 36.97 21.63
N ALA A 319 -9.23 37.06 22.85
CA ALA A 319 -9.42 38.27 23.67
C ALA A 319 -8.41 38.35 24.82
N TRP A 320 -7.95 39.56 25.12
CA TRP A 320 -7.27 39.86 26.39
C TRP A 320 -8.32 39.99 27.49
N SER A 321 -8.16 39.27 28.60
CA SER A 321 -9.08 39.34 29.74
C SER A 321 -8.33 39.46 31.06
N VAL A 322 -8.87 40.30 31.95
CA VAL A 322 -8.35 40.48 33.32
C VAL A 322 -8.49 39.19 34.14
N ASP A 323 -9.55 38.42 33.89
CA ASP A 323 -9.78 37.12 34.56
C ASP A 323 -8.74 36.08 34.12
N THR A 324 -8.38 36.09 32.84
CA THR A 324 -7.30 35.24 32.29
C THR A 324 -5.96 35.59 32.92
N PHE A 325 -5.65 36.89 33.03
CA PHE A 325 -4.44 37.36 33.69
C PHE A 325 -4.37 36.95 35.17
N ALA A 326 -5.44 37.17 35.94
CA ALA A 326 -5.48 36.81 37.35
C ALA A 326 -5.32 35.29 37.57
N LYS A 327 -5.90 34.50 36.67
CA LYS A 327 -5.77 33.03 36.67
C LYS A 327 -4.35 32.58 36.31
N SER A 328 -3.75 33.15 35.25
CA SER A 328 -2.41 32.79 34.79
C SER A 328 -1.31 33.17 35.79
N VAL A 329 -1.45 34.32 36.46
CA VAL A 329 -0.59 34.74 37.57
C VAL A 329 -0.73 33.80 38.77
N GLY A 330 -1.97 33.40 39.10
CA GLY A 330 -2.27 32.49 40.22
C GLY A 330 -1.72 31.07 40.02
N GLU A 331 -1.70 30.57 38.79
CA GLU A 331 -1.16 29.23 38.46
C GLU A 331 0.37 29.19 38.44
N ARG A 332 1.03 30.29 38.04
CA ARG A 332 2.51 30.34 37.91
C ARG A 332 3.23 30.90 39.14
N VAL A 333 2.54 31.60 40.04
CA VAL A 333 3.10 32.14 41.29
C VAL A 333 2.34 31.54 42.48
N PRO A 334 2.66 30.30 42.91
CA PRO A 334 1.92 29.61 43.97
C PRO A 334 2.01 30.27 45.36
N GLY A 335 2.82 31.32 45.52
CA GLY A 335 3.06 32.01 46.80
C GLY A 335 2.17 33.22 47.11
N LEU A 336 1.39 33.76 46.16
CA LEU A 336 0.66 35.02 46.40
C LEU A 336 -0.69 34.84 47.11
N LYS A 337 -1.24 33.62 47.16
CA LYS A 337 -2.62 33.36 47.62
C LYS A 337 -2.78 33.17 49.14
N ARG A 338 -1.75 33.38 49.95
CA ARG A 338 -1.74 33.01 51.39
C ARG A 338 -1.86 34.16 52.40
N ARG A 339 -2.30 35.37 51.99
CA ARG A 339 -2.30 36.55 52.88
C ARG A 339 -3.63 37.16 53.30
N ASP A 340 -4.78 36.70 52.81
CA ASP A 340 -6.09 37.35 53.12
C ASP A 340 -7.15 36.48 53.82
N LEU A 341 -6.74 35.52 54.66
CA LEU A 341 -7.67 34.76 55.51
C LEU A 341 -7.24 34.72 56.99
N GLY A 342 -6.84 35.88 57.52
CA GLY A 342 -6.36 36.03 58.90
C GLY A 342 -6.91 37.24 59.67
N ARG A 343 -8.00 37.88 59.22
CA ARG A 343 -8.70 38.93 59.97
C ARG A 343 -10.21 38.77 59.84
N ARG A 344 -10.75 37.77 60.54
CA ARG A 344 -12.16 37.70 61.01
C ARG A 344 -12.25 36.39 61.80
N LEU A 345 -11.90 36.44 63.08
CA LEU A 345 -12.27 35.50 64.15
C LEU A 345 -11.53 35.89 65.44
N VAL A 346 -11.72 37.12 65.91
CA VAL A 346 -11.68 37.49 67.34
C VAL A 346 -12.63 38.68 67.48
N GLY A 347 -13.66 38.53 68.30
CA GLY A 347 -14.75 39.49 68.51
C GLY A 347 -16.06 38.75 68.65
#